data_AF-A0A1W9XC24-F1
#
_entry.id   AF-A0A1W9XC24-F1
#
_cell.length_a   1.000
_cell.length_b   1.000
_cell.length_c   1.000
_cell.angle_alpha   90.00
_cell.angle_beta   90.00
_cell.angle_gamma   90.00
#
_symmetry.space_group_name_H-M   'P 1'
#
loop_
_entity.id
_entity.type
_entity.pdbx_description
1 polymer ?
#
loop_
_entity_poly.entity_id
_entity_poly.type
_entity_poly.pdbx_seq_one_letter_code
_entity_poly.pdbx_strand_id
1 'polypeptide(L)' 'MPLNLYAEIYESGSVPQGWLPVRGAALKYSVRNRAVLRELRRLHAGKWKKVIKKGNFGEVHYFEHESGSVAGVKFFCRT' A
#
# COMPACT_ATOMS: atom_id res chain seq x y z
N MET A 1 1.03 -12.45 9.16
CA MET A 1 0.20 -11.30 9.57
C MET A 1 -0.99 -11.21 8.61
N PRO A 2 -2.23 -11.12 9.12
CA PRO A 2 -3.38 -10.88 8.27
C PRO A 2 -3.24 -9.53 7.55
N LEU A 3 -3.61 -9.50 6.28
CA LEU A 3 -3.74 -8.27 5.52
C LEU A 3 -5.14 -7.72 5.77
N ASN A 4 -5.24 -6.46 6.16
CA ASN A 4 -6.52 -5.77 6.34
C ASN A 4 -6.79 -4.87 5.14
N LEU A 5 -8.06 -4.73 4.76
CA LEU A 5 -8.53 -3.84 3.70
C LEU A 5 -8.92 -2.48 4.29
N TYR A 6 -8.49 -1.41 3.64
CA TYR A 6 -8.77 -0.02 4.02
C TYR A 6 -9.22 0.77 2.79
N ALA A 7 -9.94 1.88 2.99
CA ALA A 7 -10.30 2.77 1.89
C ALA A 7 -9.06 3.50 1.35
N GLU A 8 -8.13 3.87 2.23
CA GLU A 8 -6.88 4.53 1.89
C GLU A 8 -5.74 4.25 2.88
N ILE A 9 -4.54 4.75 2.59
CA ILE A 9 -3.33 4.43 3.38
C ILE A 9 -3.37 4.98 4.81
N TYR A 10 -4.04 6.10 5.07
CA TYR A 10 -4.06 6.76 6.38
C TYR A 10 -4.93 6.01 7.39
N GLU A 11 -6.01 5.37 6.93
CA GLU A 11 -6.89 4.54 7.78
C GLU A 11 -6.18 3.31 8.36
N SER A 12 -5.05 2.91 7.77
CA SER A 12 -4.25 1.79 8.29
C SER A 12 -3.60 2.06 9.65
N GLY A 13 -3.54 3.32 10.09
CA GLY A 13 -2.79 3.75 11.28
C GLY A 13 -1.26 3.58 11.17
N SER A 14 -0.76 3.06 10.04
CA SER A 14 0.67 2.80 9.84
C SER A 14 1.43 3.99 9.27
N VAL A 15 0.72 4.96 8.69
CA VAL A 15 1.32 6.17 8.11
C VAL A 15 1.36 7.26 9.20
N PRO A 16 2.54 7.81 9.53
CA PRO A 16 2.65 8.80 10.58
C PRO A 16 1.97 10.12 10.20
N GLN A 17 1.44 10.81 11.21
CA GLN A 17 0.83 12.13 11.03
C GLN A 17 1.87 13.11 10.47
N GLY A 18 1.44 13.95 9.52
CA GLY A 18 2.32 14.91 8.85
C GLY A 18 3.19 14.31 7.73
N TRP A 19 3.11 13.01 7.48
CA TRP A 19 3.68 12.44 6.26
C TRP A 19 2.91 12.96 5.05
N LEU A 20 3.66 13.51 4.09
CA LEU A 20 3.10 14.05 2.87
C LEU A 20 3.74 13.38 1.66
N PRO A 21 2.94 12.88 0.71
CA PRO A 21 3.47 12.26 -0.48
C PRO A 21 4.14 13.28 -1.39
N VAL A 22 5.30 12.92 -1.95
CA VAL A 22 5.95 13.70 -3.01
C VAL A 22 5.19 13.46 -4.32
N ARG A 23 4.79 14.56 -4.99
CA ARG A 23 4.09 14.48 -6.28
C ARG A 23 4.94 13.73 -7.32
N GLY A 24 4.30 12.84 -8.08
CA GLY A 24 4.95 12.06 -9.15
C GLY A 24 5.85 10.91 -8.68
N ALA A 25 6.02 10.69 -7.37
CA ALA A 25 6.98 9.73 -6.82
C ALA A 25 6.36 8.38 -6.41
N ALA A 26 5.32 7.91 -7.12
CA ALA A 26 4.68 6.63 -6.87
C ALA A 26 5.13 5.56 -7.87
N LEU A 27 5.79 4.52 -7.39
CA LEU A 27 6.17 3.35 -8.20
C LEU A 27 5.08 2.29 -8.06
N LYS A 28 4.60 1.75 -9.19
CA LYS A 28 3.58 0.71 -9.23
C LYS A 28 4.10 -0.55 -9.90
N TYR A 29 3.95 -1.70 -9.25
CA TYR A 29 4.39 -3.01 -9.74
C TYR A 29 3.26 -4.03 -9.71
N SER A 30 3.32 -5.02 -10.59
CA SER A 30 2.45 -6.19 -10.47
C SER A 30 2.82 -7.02 -9.23
N VAL A 31 1.82 -7.60 -8.57
CA VAL A 31 2.05 -8.50 -7.43
C VAL A 31 2.50 -9.86 -7.97
N ARG A 32 3.82 -10.10 -7.97
CA ARG A 32 4.42 -11.35 -8.48
C ARG A 32 4.32 -12.53 -7.52
N ASN A 33 4.28 -12.26 -6.21
CA ASN A 33 4.17 -13.31 -5.21
C ASN A 33 2.73 -13.89 -5.21
N ARG A 34 2.58 -15.14 -5.66
CA ARG A 34 1.29 -15.81 -5.80
C ARG A 34 0.56 -16.01 -4.47
N ALA A 35 1.27 -16.28 -3.39
CA ALA A 35 0.66 -16.45 -2.07
C ALA A 35 0.05 -15.12 -1.59
N VAL A 36 0.80 -14.03 -1.73
CA VAL A 36 0.31 -12.68 -1.39
C VAL A 36 -0.88 -12.29 -2.27
N LEU A 37 -0.80 -12.52 -3.58
CA LEU A 37 -1.89 -12.22 -4.50
C LEU A 37 -3.17 -13.01 -4.16
N ARG A 38 -3.04 -14.27 -3.73
CA ARG A 38 -4.18 -15.07 -3.29
C ARG A 38 -4.86 -14.48 -2.06
N GLU A 39 -4.08 -14.08 -1.05
CA GLU A 39 -4.66 -13.46 0.15
C GLU A 39 -5.31 -12.11 -0.17
N LEU A 40 -4.69 -11.29 -1.01
CA LEU A 40 -5.27 -10.02 -1.47
C LEU A 40 -6.61 -10.23 -2.19
N ARG A 41 -6.69 -11.25 -3.05
CA ARG A 41 -7.94 -11.59 -3.76
C ARG A 41 -9.02 -12.18 -2.85
N ARG A 42 -8.66 -12.76 -1.71
CA ARG A 42 -9.63 -13.17 -0.68
C ARG A 42 -10.23 -11.96 0.04
N LEU A 43 -9.47 -10.88 0.21
CA LEU A 43 -9.98 -9.63 0.80
C LEU A 43 -10.88 -8.88 -0.18
N HIS A 44 -10.41 -8.71 -1.42
CA HIS A 44 -11.18 -8.10 -2.49
C HIS A 44 -10.78 -8.75 -3.81
N ALA A 45 -11.74 -9.41 -4.46
CA ALA A 45 -11.53 -9.99 -5.77
C ALA A 45 -11.23 -8.88 -6.80
N GLY A 46 -10.20 -9.10 -7.62
CA GLY A 46 -9.82 -8.18 -8.70
C GLY A 46 -8.30 -8.06 -8.89
N LYS A 47 -7.89 -6.97 -9.54
CA LYS A 47 -6.48 -6.67 -9.83
C LYS A 47 -5.84 -5.90 -8.69
N TRP A 48 -4.64 -6.34 -8.34
CA TRP A 48 -3.83 -5.74 -7.29
C TRP A 48 -2.45 -5.33 -7.82
N LYS A 49 -1.95 -4.20 -7.34
CA LYS A 49 -0.60 -3.70 -7.61
C LYS A 49 0.11 -3.42 -6.30
N LYS A 50 1.42 -3.66 -6.25
CA LYS A 50 2.27 -3.13 -5.18
C LYS A 50 2.57 -1.67 -5.50
N VAL A 51 2.37 -0.79 -4.54
CA VAL A 51 2.67 0.64 -4.65
C VAL A 51 3.73 1.01 -3.62
N ILE A 52 4.73 1.77 -4.06
CA ILE A 52 5.72 2.42 -3.20
C ILE A 52 5.57 3.91 -3.43
N LYS A 53 5.17 4.65 -2.40
CA LYS A 53 4.93 6.08 -2.46
C LYS A 53 5.94 6.79 -1.56
N LYS A 54 6.78 7.63 -2.15
CA LYS A 54 7.74 8.44 -1.40
C LYS A 54 7.05 9.66 -0.80
N GLY A 55 7.50 10.06 0.37
CA GLY A 55 7.09 11.29 1.05
C GLY A 55 8.26 12.09 1.58
N ASN A 56 7.93 13.12 2.35
CA ASN A 56 8.86 14.09 2.95
C ASN A 56 9.93 13.45 3.87
N PHE A 57 9.58 12.51 4.74
CA PHE A 57 10.54 11.90 5.69
C PHE A 57 10.50 10.36 5.71
N GLY A 58 10.00 9.74 4.65
CA GLY A 58 9.93 8.29 4.52
C GLY A 58 9.11 7.85 3.33
N GLU A 59 8.93 6.55 3.19
CA GLU A 59 8.13 5.96 2.11
C GLU A 59 7.09 4.99 2.65
N VAL A 60 5.95 4.91 1.97
CA VAL A 60 4.85 4.02 2.31
C VAL A 60 4.73 2.95 1.23
N HIS A 61 4.79 1.69 1.65
CA HIS A 61 4.60 0.53 0.77
C HIS A 61 3.23 -0.06 1.08
N TYR A 62 2.45 -0.35 0.05
CA TYR A 62 1.12 -0.94 0.20
C TYR A 62 0.72 -1.71 -1.06
N PHE A 63 -0.38 -2.45 -0.97
CA PHE A 63 -1.06 -3.01 -2.13
C PHE A 63 -2.30 -2.18 -2.45
N GLU A 64 -2.47 -1.82 -3.71
CA GLU A 64 -3.59 -1.03 -4.23
C GLU A 64 -4.45 -1.93 -5.13
N HIS A 65 -5.74 -1.97 -4.84
CA HIS A 65 -6.76 -2.61 -5.66
C HIS A 65 -7.21 -1.67 -6.78
N GLU A 66 -7.77 -2.21 -7.86
CA GLU A 66 -8.29 -1.40 -8.96
C GLU A 66 -9.47 -0.48 -8.58
N SER A 67 -10.16 -0.76 -7.46
CA SER A 67 -11.17 0.12 -6.87
C SER A 67 -10.59 1.32 -6.11
N GLY A 68 -9.29 1.34 -5.84
CA GLY A 68 -8.63 2.33 -4.98
C GLY A 68 -8.42 1.89 -3.53
N SER A 69 -9.08 0.82 -3.07
CA SER A 69 -8.86 0.26 -1.74
C SER A 69 -7.42 -0.24 -1.56
N VAL A 70 -6.93 -0.22 -0.33
CA VAL A 70 -5.53 -0.60 -0.02
C VAL A 70 -5.44 -1.69 1.03
N ALA A 71 -4.33 -2.44 1.01
CA ALA A 71 -4.01 -3.44 2.02
C ALA A 71 -2.51 -3.51 2.32
N GLY A 72 -2.17 -4.01 3.51
CA GLY A 72 -0.78 -4.26 3.90
C GLY A 72 0.11 -3.02 3.93
N VAL A 73 -0.45 -1.89 4.36
CA VAL A 73 0.24 -0.61 4.44
C VAL A 73 1.38 -0.69 5.46
N LYS A 74 2.57 -0.23 5.06
CA LYS A 74 3.75 -0.16 5.90
C LYS A 74 4.52 1.13 5.63
N PHE A 75 4.90 1.82 6.70
CA PHE A 75 5.76 2.99 6.63
C PHE A 75 7.22 2.60 6.89
N PHE A 76 8.12 3.19 6.11
CA PHE A 76 9.57 3.08 6.27
C PHE A 76 10.14 4.49 6.43
N CYS A 77 10.71 4.75 7.61
CA CYS A 77 11.39 6.01 7.89
C CYS A 77 12.68 6.08 7.06
N ARG A 78 12.99 7.27 6.53
CA ARG A 78 14.27 7.52 5.86
C ARG A 78 15.27 7.98 6.93
N THR A 79 16.11 7.06 7.39
CA THR A 79 17.31 7.38 8.20
C THR A 79 18.24 8.32 7.46
#